data_AF-A0A4R5LBS0-F1
#
_entry.id   AF-A0A4R5LBS0-F1
#
_cell.length_a   1.000
_cell.length_b   1.000
_cell.length_c   1.000
_cell.angle_alpha   90.00
_cell.angle_beta   90.00
_cell.angle_gamma   90.00
#
_symmetry.space_group_name_H-M   'P 1'
#
loop_
_entity.id
_entity.type
_entity.pdbx_description
1 polymer ?
#
loop_
_entity_poly.entity_id
_entity_poly.type
_entity_poly.pdbx_seq_one_letter_code
_entity_poly.pdbx_strand_id
1 'polypeptide(L)'
;MKANEYAAADTEQVQIEILERSENILVIRWVEPGRCHYGEQRWRRRHARASGVCVVSRRAIRRGDAVFRPAERPAPSNAAAMIAVEAFGY
;
A
#
# COMPACT_ATOMS: atom_id res chain seq x y z
N MET A 1 -15.07 -23.07 23.71
CA MET A 1 -13.93 -23.49 22.85
C MET A 1 -14.47 -23.53 21.42
N LYS A 2 -14.07 -22.73 20.44
CA LYS A 2 -12.97 -21.79 20.24
C LYS A 2 -13.54 -20.55 19.54
N ALA A 3 -13.09 -19.37 19.93
CA ALA A 3 -13.37 -18.16 19.17
C ALA A 3 -12.75 -18.30 17.77
N ASN A 4 -13.45 -17.79 16.76
CA ASN A 4 -13.02 -17.78 15.37
C ASN A 4 -11.76 -16.92 15.22
N GLU A 5 -10.59 -17.54 15.34
CA GLU A 5 -9.26 -16.91 15.43
C GLU A 5 -8.70 -16.47 14.06
N TYR A 6 -9.55 -16.21 13.07
CA TYR A 6 -9.15 -15.72 11.74
C TYR A 6 -9.44 -14.23 11.51
N ALA A 7 -10.01 -13.52 12.50
CA ALA A 7 -10.49 -12.15 12.34
C ALA A 7 -9.47 -11.05 12.73
N ALA A 8 -8.23 -11.39 13.08
CA ALA A 8 -7.21 -10.42 13.48
C ALA A 8 -5.80 -10.79 12.99
N ALA A 9 -5.67 -11.35 11.79
CA ALA A 9 -4.35 -11.56 11.18
C ALA A 9 -3.79 -10.21 10.67
N ASP A 10 -3.29 -9.43 11.64
CA ASP A 10 -1.99 -8.77 11.61
C ASP A 10 -1.63 -8.07 10.28
N THR A 11 -2.21 -6.90 10.05
CA THR A 11 -1.62 -5.91 9.13
C THR A 11 -0.25 -5.37 9.63
N GLU A 12 0.29 -5.92 10.72
CA GLU A 12 1.55 -5.54 11.35
C GLU A 12 2.78 -6.12 10.66
N GLN A 13 2.64 -7.17 9.83
CA GLN A 13 3.76 -7.80 9.12
C GLN A 13 3.90 -7.44 7.64
N VAL A 14 3.19 -6.43 7.13
CA VAL A 14 3.44 -5.96 5.75
C VAL A 14 4.81 -5.29 5.69
N GLN A 15 5.74 -5.90 4.96
CA GLN A 15 7.04 -5.33 4.67
C GLN A 15 7.02 -4.64 3.30
N ILE A 16 7.43 -3.38 3.29
CA ILE A 16 7.50 -2.57 2.08
C ILE A 16 8.93 -2.07 1.92
N GLU A 17 9.52 -2.35 0.76
CA GLU A 17 10.82 -1.82 0.36
C GLU A 17 10.63 -0.93 -0.86
N ILE A 18 11.15 0.30 -0.83
CA ILE A 18 11.08 1.22 -1.97
C ILE A 18 12.28 0.94 -2.87
N LEU A 19 12.01 0.44 -4.08
CA LEU A 19 13.05 0.07 -5.04
C LEU A 19 13.38 1.25 -5.97
N GLU A 20 12.35 1.93 -6.47
CA GLU A 20 12.51 3.11 -7.33
C GLU A 20 11.46 4.17 -7.01
N ARG A 21 11.82 5.44 -7.19
CA ARG A 21 10.95 6.57 -6.93
C ARG A 21 11.13 7.67 -7.97
N SER A 22 10.01 8.14 -8.51
CA SER A 22 9.89 9.32 -9.36
C SER A 22 8.66 10.13 -8.95
N GLU A 23 8.42 11.27 -9.60
CA GLU A 23 7.24 12.10 -9.32
C GLU A 23 5.91 11.35 -9.52
N ASN A 24 5.83 10.48 -10.54
CA ASN A 24 4.58 9.87 -10.96
C ASN A 24 4.53 8.35 -10.79
N ILE A 25 5.69 7.70 -10.61
CA ILE A 25 5.83 6.25 -10.46
C ILE A 25 6.62 5.93 -9.18
N LEU A 26 6.17 4.91 -8.48
CA LEU A 26 6.88 4.26 -7.39
C LEU A 26 6.98 2.77 -7.72
N VAL A 27 8.16 2.17 -7.56
CA VAL A 27 8.34 0.72 -7.63
C VAL A 27 8.68 0.24 -6.23
N ILE A 28 7.91 -0.73 -5.73
CA ILE A 28 8.09 -1.27 -4.38
C ILE A 28 8.18 -2.79 -4.43
N ARG A 29 8.84 -3.36 -3.44
CA ARG A 29 8.60 -4.73 -3.02
C ARG A 29 7.54 -4.74 -1.93
N TRP A 30 6.60 -5.68 -2.03
CA TRP A 30 5.56 -5.91 -1.03
C TRP A 30 5.61 -7.36 -0.56
N VAL A 31 5.80 -7.56 0.74
CA VAL A 31 5.71 -8.88 1.37
C VAL A 31 4.62 -8.81 2.44
N GLU A 32 3.64 -9.70 2.34
CA GLU A 32 2.64 -9.93 3.36
C GLU A 32 2.65 -11.42 3.72
N PRO A 33 3.36 -11.81 4.79
CA PRO A 33 3.55 -13.21 5.17
C PRO A 33 2.23 -13.97 5.26
N GLY A 34 2.19 -15.15 4.63
CA GLY A 34 1.00 -16.00 4.58
C GLY A 34 -0.12 -15.51 3.65
N ARG A 35 0.07 -14.41 2.91
CA ARG A 35 -0.94 -13.86 1.99
C ARG A 35 -0.40 -13.62 0.59
N CYS A 36 0.54 -12.69 0.41
CA CYS A 36 1.01 -12.32 -0.92
C CYS A 36 2.46 -11.79 -0.92
N HIS A 37 3.11 -11.91 -2.08
CA HIS A 37 4.43 -11.35 -2.34
C HIS A 37 4.47 -10.78 -3.76
N TYR A 38 4.91 -9.52 -3.86
CA TYR A 38 5.20 -8.85 -5.11
C TYR A 38 6.65 -8.36 -5.05
N GLY A 39 7.53 -8.97 -5.85
CA GLY A 39 8.97 -8.67 -5.84
C GLY A 39 9.24 -7.24 -6.33
N GLU A 40 8.76 -6.92 -7.52
CA GLU A 40 8.73 -5.57 -8.07
C GLU A 40 7.29 -5.25 -8.47
N GLN A 41 6.68 -4.29 -7.77
CA GLN A 41 5.31 -3.87 -8.03
C GLN A 41 5.26 -2.40 -8.40
N ARG A 42 4.59 -2.08 -9.51
CA ARG A 42 4.55 -0.71 -10.02
C ARG A 42 3.30 0.04 -9.54
N TRP A 43 3.54 1.16 -8.88
CA TRP A 43 2.52 2.04 -8.32
C TRP A 43 2.53 3.39 -9.05
N ARG A 44 1.34 3.96 -9.28
CA ARG A 44 1.16 5.26 -9.96
C ARG A 44 0.61 6.31 -9.02
N ARG A 45 1.11 7.54 -9.14
CA ARG A 45 0.55 8.72 -8.46
C ARG A 45 -0.87 8.98 -8.95
N ARG A 46 -1.81 9.14 -8.03
CA ARG A 46 -3.24 9.41 -8.24
C ARG A 46 -3.77 10.24 -7.07
N HIS A 47 -4.99 10.73 -7.21
CA HIS A 47 -5.74 11.24 -6.06
C HIS A 47 -6.47 10.10 -5.33
N ALA A 48 -6.48 10.17 -4.00
CA ALA A 48 -7.19 9.25 -3.14
C ALA A 48 -8.71 9.37 -3.38
N ARG A 49 -9.38 8.24 -3.68
CA ARG A 49 -10.84 8.23 -3.92
C ARG A 49 -11.64 8.14 -2.62
N ALA A 50 -11.00 7.65 -1.56
CA ALA A 50 -11.54 7.54 -0.22
C ALA A 50 -10.43 7.86 0.79
N SER A 51 -10.82 8.18 2.01
CA SER A 51 -9.87 8.30 3.12
C SER A 51 -9.29 6.93 3.48
N GLY A 52 -8.11 6.92 4.09
CA GLY A 52 -7.44 5.71 4.54
C GLY A 52 -6.16 6.03 5.31
N VAL A 53 -5.22 5.09 5.33
CA VAL A 53 -3.95 5.24 6.04
C VAL A 53 -2.81 4.95 5.07
N CYS A 54 -1.76 5.74 5.14
CA CYS A 54 -0.53 5.48 4.41
C CYS A 54 0.12 4.22 4.96
N VAL A 55 0.31 3.19 4.12
CA VAL A 55 0.87 1.91 4.56
C VAL A 55 2.33 2.02 5.02
N VAL A 56 3.08 3.04 4.53
CA VAL A 56 4.47 3.30 4.93
C VAL A 56 4.54 4.20 6.17
N SER A 57 4.00 5.42 6.09
CA SER A 57 4.14 6.41 7.18
C SER A 57 3.12 6.25 8.31
N ARG A 58 2.12 5.39 8.14
CA ARG A 58 0.98 5.19 9.06
C ARG A 58 0.15 6.45 9.33
N ARG A 59 0.37 7.54 8.58
CA ARG A 59 -0.40 8.79 8.66
C ARG A 59 -1.73 8.66 7.93
N ALA A 60 -2.72 9.45 8.38
CA ALA A 60 -4.02 9.51 7.75
C ALA A 60 -3.94 10.12 6.34
N ILE A 61 -4.65 9.52 5.40
CA ILE A 61 -4.88 10.01 4.03
C ILE A 61 -6.34 10.42 3.93
N ARG A 62 -6.60 11.63 3.44
CA ARG A 62 -7.94 12.12 3.12
C ARG A 62 -8.26 11.92 1.66
N ARG A 63 -9.55 11.82 1.34
CA ARG A 63 -10.01 11.86 -0.06
C ARG A 63 -9.49 13.13 -0.74
N GLY A 64 -8.93 12.99 -1.94
CA GLY A 64 -8.33 14.07 -2.71
C GLY A 64 -6.81 14.15 -2.57
N ASP A 65 -6.22 13.62 -1.49
CA ASP A 65 -4.78 13.64 -1.27
C ASP A 65 -4.03 12.90 -2.39
N ALA A 66 -2.82 13.38 -2.70
CA ALA A 66 -1.95 12.71 -3.64
C ALA A 66 -1.36 11.43 -3.02
N VAL A 67 -1.59 10.31 -3.67
CA VAL A 67 -1.17 8.97 -3.23
C VAL A 67 -0.60 8.16 -4.37
N PHE A 68 0.30 7.23 -4.07
CA PHE A 68 0.63 6.12 -4.96
C PHE A 68 -0.33 4.95 -4.69
N ARG A 69 -0.75 4.26 -5.75
CA ARG A 69 -1.54 3.01 -5.70
C ARG A 69 -1.05 1.99 -6.73
N PRO A 70 -1.23 0.67 -6.51
CA PRO A 70 -0.90 -0.35 -7.50
C PRO A 70 -1.56 -0.07 -8.85
N ALA A 71 -0.82 -0.24 -9.94
CA ALA A 71 -1.28 0.05 -11.29
C ALA A 71 -1.51 -1.19 -12.16
N GLU A 72 -1.26 -2.39 -11.61
CA GLU A 72 -1.35 -3.67 -12.31
C GLU A 72 -2.79 -4.09 -12.62
N ARG A 73 -2.91 -4.89 -13.67
CA ARG A 73 -4.17 -5.51 -14.10
C ARG A 73 -3.91 -7.00 -14.36
N PRO A 74 -4.75 -7.92 -13.85
CA PRO A 74 -5.90 -7.68 -12.97
C PRO A 74 -5.52 -7.01 -11.64
N ALA A 75 -6.51 -6.45 -10.93
CA ALA A 75 -6.23 -5.72 -9.69
C ALA A 75 -5.57 -6.66 -8.67
N PRO A 76 -4.40 -6.30 -8.11
CA PRO A 76 -3.72 -7.15 -7.13
C PRO A 76 -4.45 -7.15 -5.79
N SER A 77 -4.12 -8.10 -4.91
CA SER A 77 -4.73 -8.24 -3.59
C SER A 77 -4.56 -6.99 -2.73
N ASN A 78 -3.47 -6.24 -2.92
CA ASN A 78 -3.21 -4.98 -2.23
C ASN A 78 -3.74 -3.73 -2.98
N ALA A 79 -4.67 -3.86 -3.93
CA ALA A 79 -5.18 -2.73 -4.74
C ALA A 79 -5.81 -1.58 -3.94
N ALA A 80 -6.24 -1.84 -2.71
CA ALA A 80 -6.78 -0.83 -1.79
C ALA A 80 -5.70 -0.07 -1.01
N ALA A 81 -4.45 -0.57 -0.98
CA ALA A 81 -3.35 0.06 -0.27
C ALA A 81 -2.98 1.41 -0.89
N MET A 82 -2.58 2.36 -0.04
CA MET A 82 -2.22 3.72 -0.43
C MET A 82 -0.93 4.13 0.25
N ILE A 83 -0.04 4.78 -0.51
CA ILE A 83 1.16 5.43 0.03
C ILE A 83 1.01 6.92 -0.23
N ALA A 84 0.98 7.74 0.82
CA ALA A 84 0.87 9.19 0.69
C ALA A 84 2.12 9.76 0.02
N VAL A 85 1.96 10.69 -0.94
CA VAL A 85 3.10 11.37 -1.57
C VAL A 85 3.88 12.21 -0.55
N GLU A 86 3.23 12.71 0.50
CA GLU A 86 3.91 13.41 1.60
C GLU A 86 4.89 12.52 2.39
N ALA A 87 4.76 11.19 2.33
CA ALA A 87 5.70 10.27 2.99
C ALA A 87 7.13 10.35 2.42
N PHE A 88 7.27 11.09 1.32
CA PHE A 88 8.45 11.20 0.50
C PHE A 88 9.04 12.62 0.50
N GLY A 89 8.37 13.62 1.07
CA GLY A 89 8.89 15.00 1.18
C GLY A 89 8.82 15.82 -0.11
N TYR A 90 7.82 15.55 -0.96
CA TYR A 90 7.45 16.43 -2.07
C TYR A 90 6.39 17.45 -1.65
#